data_AF-A0AA88YVG6-F1
#
_entry.id   AF-A0AA88YVG6-F1
#
_cell.length_a   1.000
_cell.length_b   1.000
_cell.length_c   1.000
_cell.angle_alpha   90.00
_cell.angle_beta   90.00
_cell.angle_gamma   90.00
#
_symmetry.space_group_name_H-M   'P 1'
#
loop_
_entity.id
_entity.type
_entity.pdbx_description
1 polymer ?
#
loop_
_entity_poly.entity_id
_entity_poly.type
_entity_poly.pdbx_seq_one_letter_code
_entity_poly.pdbx_strand_id
1 'polypeptide(L)'
;MAEGCMGNCAKFILILLNIIFLLLGLGLVIIGAVFLANVEFLTEKITPLLETITFSGIGLDGLVKNLSIVFLILGGIVLLLAIFGLVGACCEVSFCLVVYAIILIMLFIAQLVVVILWAVLQMQVEDKLESELKDQLTKHYKTDTLDSDNQVSNSWNYIFLTLDCCGITEQSLSNNEFTETDWYKSQTVPVSSKIPRTCCTDATEDDYKSKSCSLVDGRSHNKEGCKKKIKDSIDEFSPWFIAFGVLVLVMELVCAVCAICVCRRKTSSEKIA
;
A
#
# COMPACT_ATOMS: atom_id res chain seq x y z
N MET A 1 -25.44 -16.54 -38.27
CA MET A 1 -24.08 -16.14 -38.69
C MET A 1 -23.43 -15.17 -37.70
N ALA A 2 -24.11 -14.10 -37.25
CA ALA A 2 -23.57 -13.16 -36.26
C ALA A 2 -23.23 -13.80 -34.89
N GLU A 3 -24.06 -14.72 -34.38
CA GLU A 3 -23.82 -15.43 -33.11
C GLU A 3 -22.56 -16.31 -33.13
N GLY A 4 -22.20 -16.87 -34.30
CA GLY A 4 -20.99 -17.68 -34.46
C GLY A 4 -19.70 -16.85 -34.48
N CYS A 5 -19.74 -15.65 -35.07
CA CYS A 5 -18.60 -14.74 -35.12
C CYS A 5 -18.27 -14.17 -33.72
N MET A 6 -19.30 -13.70 -32.99
CA MET A 6 -19.13 -13.12 -31.65
C MET A 6 -18.59 -14.14 -30.63
N GLY A 7 -19.01 -15.40 -30.70
CA GLY A 7 -18.50 -16.46 -29.82
C GLY A 7 -17.04 -16.86 -30.10
N ASN A 8 -16.59 -16.82 -31.35
CA ASN A 8 -15.19 -17.07 -31.71
C ASN A 8 -14.28 -15.91 -31.24
N CYS A 9 -14.73 -14.66 -31.42
CA CYS A 9 -14.01 -13.49 -30.92
C CYS A 9 -13.91 -13.50 -29.39
N ALA A 10 -15.00 -13.80 -28.68
CA ALA A 10 -15.00 -13.90 -27.22
C ALA A 10 -14.04 -14.98 -26.71
N LYS A 11 -13.99 -16.15 -27.36
CA LYS A 11 -13.05 -17.23 -27.04
C LYS A 11 -11.59 -16.76 -27.20
N PHE A 12 -11.28 -16.11 -28.32
CA PHE A 12 -9.92 -15.62 -28.58
C PHE A 12 -9.49 -14.57 -27.56
N ILE A 13 -10.34 -13.58 -27.27
CA ILE A 13 -10.07 -12.55 -26.26
C ILE A 13 -9.86 -13.18 -24.88
N LEU A 14 -10.74 -14.11 -24.47
CA LEU A 14 -10.64 -14.78 -23.18
C LEU A 14 -9.34 -15.56 -23.03
N ILE A 15 -8.91 -16.28 -24.07
CA ILE A 15 -7.64 -17.02 -24.07
C ILE A 15 -6.46 -16.05 -23.95
N LEU A 16 -6.45 -15.00 -24.76
CA LEU A 16 -5.36 -14.01 -24.78
C LEU A 16 -5.22 -13.31 -23.42
N LEU A 17 -6.33 -12.86 -22.82
CA LEU A 17 -6.31 -12.20 -21.51
C LEU A 17 -5.87 -13.15 -20.40
N ASN A 18 -6.33 -14.40 -20.40
CA ASN A 18 -5.90 -15.37 -19.39
C ASN A 18 -4.43 -15.80 -19.57
N ILE A 19 -3.87 -15.79 -20.78
CA ILE A 19 -2.42 -15.99 -20.98
C ILE A 19 -1.65 -14.82 -20.35
N ILE A 20 -2.09 -13.58 -20.55
CA ILE A 20 -1.46 -12.41 -19.91
C ILE A 20 -1.53 -12.53 -18.39
N PHE A 21 -2.69 -12.87 -17.82
CA PHE A 21 -2.83 -13.08 -16.38
C PHE A 21 -1.99 -14.24 -15.86
N LEU A 22 -1.84 -15.32 -16.63
CA LEU A 22 -0.94 -16.42 -16.28
C LEU A 22 0.50 -15.95 -16.17
N LEU A 23 1.00 -15.17 -17.14
CA LEU A 23 2.35 -14.64 -17.13
C LEU A 23 2.57 -13.65 -15.97
N LEU A 24 1.60 -12.76 -15.72
CA LEU A 24 1.65 -11.82 -14.60
C LEU A 24 1.63 -12.54 -13.25
N GLY A 25 0.74 -13.50 -13.07
CA GLY A 25 0.67 -14.32 -11.86
C GLY A 25 1.96 -15.11 -11.62
N LEU A 26 2.54 -15.67 -12.68
CA LEU A 26 3.83 -16.37 -12.59
C LEU A 26 4.94 -15.41 -12.17
N GLY A 27 4.98 -14.21 -12.77
CA GLY A 27 5.92 -13.16 -12.40
C GLY A 27 5.81 -12.78 -10.91
N LEU A 28 4.59 -12.57 -10.41
CA LEU A 28 4.35 -12.25 -9.00
C LEU A 28 4.83 -13.37 -8.06
N VAL A 29 4.55 -14.64 -8.40
CA VAL A 29 5.01 -15.78 -7.60
C VAL A 29 6.54 -15.88 -7.61
N ILE A 30 7.19 -15.73 -8.77
CA ILE A 30 8.65 -15.77 -8.88
C ILE A 30 9.27 -14.65 -8.04
N ILE A 31 8.76 -13.43 -8.18
CA ILE A 31 9.23 -12.27 -7.39
C ILE A 31 9.07 -12.58 -5.90
N GLY A 32 7.88 -12.97 -5.45
CA GLY A 32 7.63 -13.30 -4.05
C GLY A 32 8.55 -14.41 -3.52
N ALA A 33 8.78 -15.46 -4.30
CA ALA A 33 9.66 -16.57 -3.92
C ALA A 33 11.13 -16.14 -3.82
N VAL A 34 11.61 -15.34 -4.76
CA VAL A 34 12.99 -14.82 -4.75
C VAL A 34 13.22 -13.89 -3.55
N PHE A 35 12.30 -12.96 -3.29
CA PHE A 35 12.41 -12.08 -2.13
C PHE A 35 12.37 -12.87 -0.81
N LEU A 36 11.48 -13.86 -0.70
CA LEU A 36 11.39 -14.70 0.48
C LEU A 36 12.67 -15.52 0.71
N ALA A 37 13.20 -16.17 -0.34
CA ALA A 37 14.43 -16.95 -0.27
C ALA A 37 15.64 -16.10 0.10
N ASN A 38 15.73 -14.87 -0.39
CA ASN A 38 16.80 -13.94 -0.04
C ASN A 38 16.74 -13.55 1.45
N VAL A 39 15.55 -13.31 2.00
CA VAL A 39 15.39 -13.01 3.44
C VAL A 39 15.72 -14.23 4.30
N GLU A 40 15.25 -15.42 3.92
CA GLU A 40 15.55 -16.66 4.66
C GLU A 40 17.05 -16.98 4.65
N PHE A 41 17.72 -16.83 3.50
CA PHE A 41 19.16 -17.03 3.37
C PHE A 41 19.98 -16.05 4.23
N LEU A 42 19.54 -14.79 4.32
CA LEU A 42 20.15 -13.79 5.20
C LEU A 42 19.93 -14.13 6.68
N THR A 43 18.76 -14.65 7.03
CA THR A 43 18.42 -15.04 8.40
C THR A 43 19.25 -16.25 8.84
N GLU A 44 19.40 -17.28 8.00
CA GLU A 44 20.10 -18.53 8.34
C GLU A 44 21.62 -18.35 8.47
N LYS A 45 22.25 -17.51 7.65
CA LYS A 45 23.72 -17.32 7.67
C LYS A 45 24.22 -16.28 8.68
N ILE A 46 23.36 -15.44 9.24
CA ILE A 46 23.74 -14.25 10.02
C ILE A 46 23.07 -14.23 11.41
N THR A 47 22.42 -15.33 11.82
CA THR A 47 21.74 -15.49 13.13
C THR A 47 22.54 -15.03 14.36
N PRO A 48 23.87 -15.25 14.49
CA PRO A 48 24.62 -14.73 15.66
C PRO A 48 25.19 -13.32 15.50
N LEU A 49 25.11 -12.69 14.32
CA LEU A 49 25.63 -11.33 14.07
C LEU A 49 24.52 -10.28 13.97
N LEU A 50 23.33 -10.66 13.48
CA LEU A 50 22.18 -9.74 13.31
C LEU A 50 21.52 -9.32 14.62
N GLU A 51 21.68 -10.07 15.71
CA GLU A 51 21.15 -9.67 17.03
C GLU A 51 21.93 -8.46 17.63
N THR A 52 23.11 -8.14 17.06
CA THR A 52 23.94 -7.00 17.47
C THR A 52 23.93 -5.82 16.50
N ILE A 53 23.28 -5.95 15.34
CA ILE A 53 23.25 -4.92 14.30
C ILE A 53 21.79 -4.65 13.91
N THR A 54 20.99 -4.25 14.89
CA THR A 54 19.69 -3.63 14.65
C THR A 54 19.92 -2.21 14.14
N PHE A 55 20.15 -2.05 12.84
CA PHE A 55 19.99 -0.75 12.20
C PHE A 55 18.48 -0.43 12.11
N SER A 56 18.09 0.66 12.76
CA SER A 56 16.82 1.39 12.52
C SER A 56 15.49 0.74 12.91
N GLY A 57 15.43 -0.08 13.97
CA GLY A 57 14.19 -0.33 14.76
C GLY A 57 12.94 -0.87 14.04
N ILE A 58 13.02 -1.11 12.73
CA ILE A 58 12.04 -1.73 11.86
C ILE A 58 12.79 -2.91 11.27
N GLY A 59 12.36 -4.13 11.61
CA GLY A 59 12.86 -5.33 10.95
C GLY A 59 12.50 -5.26 9.46
N LEU A 60 13.42 -4.77 8.63
CA LEU A 60 13.28 -4.77 7.18
C LEU A 60 13.06 -6.20 6.66
N ASP A 61 13.61 -7.18 7.37
CA ASP A 61 13.36 -8.61 7.22
C ASP A 61 11.88 -8.97 7.41
N GLY A 62 11.23 -8.47 8.47
CA GLY A 62 9.82 -8.69 8.75
C GLY A 62 8.90 -8.08 7.69
N LEU A 63 9.20 -6.84 7.27
CA LEU A 63 8.41 -6.15 6.25
C LEU A 63 8.55 -6.80 4.87
N VAL A 64 9.78 -7.11 4.45
CA VAL A 64 10.04 -7.79 3.17
C VAL A 64 9.43 -9.19 3.18
N LYS A 65 9.51 -9.93 4.29
CA LYS A 65 8.87 -11.24 4.42
C LYS A 65 7.36 -11.18 4.25
N ASN A 66 6.69 -10.26 4.95
CA ASN A 66 5.24 -10.08 4.85
C ASN A 66 4.83 -9.71 3.42
N LEU A 67 5.55 -8.77 2.79
CA LEU A 67 5.28 -8.37 1.41
C LEU A 67 5.50 -9.52 0.41
N SER A 68 6.53 -10.34 0.63
CA SER A 68 6.83 -11.52 -0.19
C SER A 68 5.70 -12.56 -0.11
N ILE A 69 5.18 -12.82 1.09
CA ILE A 69 4.05 -13.72 1.31
C ILE A 69 2.80 -13.20 0.58
N VAL A 70 2.54 -11.89 0.63
CA VAL A 70 1.42 -11.27 -0.10
C VAL A 70 1.56 -11.48 -1.61
N PHE A 71 2.75 -11.26 -2.19
CA PHE A 71 2.97 -11.52 -3.63
C PHE A 71 2.77 -12.98 -4.02
N LEU A 72 3.21 -13.92 -3.17
CA LEU A 72 2.99 -15.36 -3.39
C LEU A 72 1.50 -15.72 -3.40
N ILE A 73 0.75 -15.25 -2.41
CA ILE A 73 -0.69 -15.56 -2.29
C ILE A 73 -1.46 -14.93 -3.45
N LEU A 74 -1.24 -13.64 -3.72
CA LEU A 74 -1.93 -12.94 -4.80
C LEU A 74 -1.57 -13.52 -6.18
N GLY A 75 -0.28 -13.75 -6.43
CA GLY A 75 0.20 -14.36 -7.67
C GLY A 75 -0.38 -15.77 -7.86
N GLY A 76 -0.44 -16.56 -6.79
CA GLY A 76 -1.05 -17.90 -6.79
C GLY A 76 -2.54 -17.88 -7.15
N ILE A 77 -3.31 -16.97 -6.56
CA ILE A 77 -4.75 -16.81 -6.89
C ILE A 77 -4.92 -16.42 -8.36
N VAL A 78 -4.15 -15.44 -8.85
CA VAL A 78 -4.21 -15.01 -10.25
C VAL A 78 -3.86 -16.15 -11.21
N LEU A 79 -2.81 -16.93 -10.90
CA LEU A 79 -2.44 -18.12 -11.68
C LEU A 79 -3.56 -19.16 -11.73
N LEU A 80 -4.15 -19.49 -10.59
CA LEU A 80 -5.24 -20.45 -10.53
C LEU A 80 -6.42 -19.99 -11.39
N LEU A 81 -6.87 -18.74 -11.23
CA LEU A 81 -7.97 -18.18 -12.02
C LEU A 81 -7.64 -18.18 -13.52
N ALA A 82 -6.41 -17.82 -13.90
CA ALA A 82 -5.95 -17.85 -15.28
C ALA A 82 -6.00 -19.26 -15.87
N ILE A 83 -5.60 -20.29 -15.11
CA ILE A 83 -5.68 -21.70 -15.53
C ILE A 83 -7.14 -22.12 -15.72
N PHE A 84 -8.03 -21.78 -14.79
CA PHE A 84 -9.46 -22.07 -14.92
C PHE A 84 -10.07 -21.41 -16.17
N GLY A 85 -9.72 -20.14 -16.43
CA GLY A 85 -10.15 -19.42 -17.63
C GLY A 85 -9.62 -20.06 -18.92
N LEU A 86 -8.33 -20.42 -18.94
CA LEU A 86 -7.69 -21.03 -20.11
C LEU A 86 -8.21 -22.45 -20.40
N VAL A 87 -8.31 -23.31 -19.38
CA VAL A 87 -8.86 -24.66 -19.52
C VAL A 87 -10.33 -24.60 -19.91
N GLY A 88 -11.10 -23.72 -19.28
CA GLY A 88 -12.51 -23.50 -19.62
C GLY A 88 -12.71 -23.08 -21.08
N ALA A 89 -11.86 -22.17 -21.59
CA ALA A 89 -11.94 -21.70 -22.96
C ALA A 89 -11.39 -22.71 -23.98
N CYS A 90 -10.20 -23.27 -23.76
CA CYS A 90 -9.52 -24.17 -24.70
C CYS A 90 -10.18 -25.53 -24.78
N CYS A 91 -10.45 -26.15 -23.62
CA CYS A 91 -11.06 -27.47 -23.52
C CYS A 91 -12.59 -27.41 -23.55
N GLU A 92 -13.16 -26.20 -23.65
CA GLU A 92 -14.61 -25.95 -23.68
C GLU A 92 -15.35 -26.59 -22.50
N VAL A 93 -14.75 -26.62 -21.31
CA VAL A 93 -15.38 -27.20 -20.12
C VAL A 93 -16.30 -26.17 -19.47
N SER A 94 -17.61 -26.33 -19.65
CA SER A 94 -18.64 -25.40 -19.16
C SER A 94 -18.55 -25.16 -17.65
N PHE A 95 -18.28 -26.21 -16.88
CA PHE A 95 -18.15 -26.10 -15.42
C PHE A 95 -17.02 -25.13 -15.03
N CYS A 96 -15.84 -25.23 -15.64
CA CYS A 96 -14.72 -24.34 -15.40
C CYS A 96 -15.05 -22.88 -15.76
N LEU A 97 -15.73 -22.66 -16.89
CA LEU A 97 -16.16 -21.31 -17.30
C LEU A 97 -17.18 -20.70 -16.35
N VAL A 98 -18.14 -21.50 -15.86
CA VAL A 98 -19.16 -21.04 -14.90
C VAL A 98 -18.51 -20.68 -13.56
N VAL A 99 -17.65 -21.56 -13.02
CA VAL A 99 -16.93 -21.28 -11.77
C VAL A 99 -16.06 -20.04 -11.91
N TYR A 100 -15.31 -19.92 -13.00
CA TYR A 100 -14.49 -18.74 -13.29
C TYR A 100 -15.34 -17.46 -13.33
N ALA A 101 -16.47 -17.45 -14.04
CA ALA A 101 -17.36 -16.30 -14.12
C ALA A 101 -17.96 -15.92 -12.76
N ILE A 102 -18.35 -16.91 -11.94
CA ILE A 102 -18.87 -16.66 -10.58
C ILE A 102 -17.80 -15.99 -9.71
N ILE A 103 -16.56 -16.47 -9.74
CA ILE A 103 -15.48 -15.88 -8.96
C ILE A 103 -15.20 -14.46 -9.42
N LEU A 104 -15.13 -14.19 -10.73
CA LEU A 104 -14.96 -12.83 -11.24
C LEU A 104 -16.08 -11.87 -10.80
N ILE A 105 -17.33 -12.34 -10.80
CA ILE A 105 -18.47 -11.53 -10.32
C ILE A 105 -18.34 -11.24 -8.81
N MET A 106 -17.90 -12.23 -8.01
CA MET A 106 -17.66 -12.00 -6.58
C MET A 106 -16.53 -10.98 -6.35
N LEU A 107 -15.44 -11.06 -7.11
CA LEU A 107 -14.34 -10.11 -7.05
C LEU A 107 -14.78 -8.69 -7.45
N PHE A 108 -15.56 -8.58 -8.51
CA PHE A 108 -16.12 -7.30 -8.95
C PHE A 108 -16.98 -6.65 -7.85
N ILE A 109 -17.86 -7.43 -7.21
CA ILE A 109 -18.68 -6.93 -6.09
C ILE A 109 -17.80 -6.51 -4.91
N ALA A 110 -16.79 -7.32 -4.56
CA ALA A 110 -15.87 -6.99 -3.48
C ALA A 110 -15.10 -5.70 -3.76
N GLN A 111 -14.62 -5.49 -4.99
CA GLN A 111 -13.95 -4.26 -5.39
C GLN A 111 -14.87 -3.04 -5.31
N LEU A 112 -16.14 -3.18 -5.74
CA LEU A 112 -17.12 -2.10 -5.58
C LEU A 112 -17.34 -1.73 -4.12
N VAL A 113 -17.43 -2.72 -3.22
CA VAL A 113 -17.55 -2.47 -1.78
C VAL A 113 -16.32 -1.72 -1.26
N VAL A 114 -15.10 -2.13 -1.65
CA VAL A 114 -13.87 -1.43 -1.26
C VAL A 114 -13.85 0.01 -1.75
N VAL A 115 -14.24 0.27 -3.00
CA VAL A 115 -14.30 1.64 -3.57
C VAL A 115 -15.31 2.50 -2.81
N ILE A 116 -16.49 1.96 -2.49
CA ILE A 116 -17.52 2.68 -1.73
C ILE A 116 -17.03 2.97 -0.30
N LEU A 117 -16.45 1.97 0.38
CA LEU A 117 -15.90 2.15 1.72
C LEU A 117 -14.78 3.19 1.74
N TRP A 118 -13.88 3.16 0.74
CA TRP A 118 -12.83 4.15 0.60
C TRP A 118 -13.40 5.57 0.44
N ALA A 119 -14.39 5.75 -0.44
CA ALA A 119 -15.04 7.05 -0.65
C ALA A 119 -15.72 7.57 0.63
N VAL A 120 -16.42 6.70 1.37
CA VAL A 120 -17.05 7.08 2.64
C VAL A 120 -16.00 7.40 3.70
N LEU A 121 -14.93 6.61 3.77
CA LEU A 121 -13.85 6.80 4.73
C LEU A 121 -13.12 8.12 4.47
N GLN A 122 -12.81 8.45 3.23
CA GLN A 122 -12.19 9.73 2.85
C GLN A 122 -13.00 10.93 3.36
N MET A 123 -14.33 10.89 3.25
CA MET A 123 -15.19 11.95 3.77
C MET A 123 -15.13 12.11 5.30
N GLN A 124 -14.82 11.05 6.05
CA GLN A 124 -14.74 11.08 7.52
C GLN A 124 -13.32 11.28 8.04
N VAL A 125 -12.32 10.86 7.26
CA VAL A 125 -10.91 10.81 7.66
C VAL A 125 -10.30 12.19 7.74
N GLU A 126 -10.66 13.15 6.88
CA GLU A 126 -10.00 14.47 6.90
C GLU A 126 -10.10 15.18 8.27
N ASP A 127 -11.24 15.06 8.95
CA ASP A 127 -11.48 15.68 10.26
C ASP A 127 -10.97 14.82 11.42
N LYS A 128 -11.20 13.50 11.39
CA LYS A 128 -10.80 12.60 12.48
C LYS A 128 -9.30 12.30 12.50
N LEU A 129 -8.69 12.18 11.33
CA LEU A 129 -7.27 11.84 11.20
C LEU A 129 -6.40 12.89 11.85
N GLU A 130 -6.73 14.18 11.69
CA GLU A 130 -5.94 15.22 12.34
C GLU A 130 -5.99 15.09 13.86
N SER A 131 -7.17 14.88 14.44
CA SER A 131 -7.32 14.71 15.88
C SER A 131 -6.59 13.47 16.40
N GLU A 132 -6.66 12.35 15.68
CA GLU A 132 -5.99 11.11 16.05
C GLU A 132 -4.47 11.26 15.92
N LEU A 133 -3.97 11.83 14.83
CA LEU A 133 -2.54 12.08 14.66
C LEU A 133 -2.00 13.04 15.73
N LYS A 134 -2.77 14.08 16.08
CA LYS A 134 -2.44 14.98 17.19
C LYS A 134 -2.38 14.22 18.50
N ASP A 135 -3.38 13.40 18.80
CA ASP A 135 -3.43 12.59 20.03
C ASP A 135 -2.24 11.61 20.11
N GLN A 136 -1.91 10.96 19.00
CA GLN A 136 -0.76 10.08 18.89
C GLN A 136 0.56 10.82 19.12
N LEU A 137 0.72 12.01 18.53
CA LEU A 137 1.90 12.84 18.74
C LEU A 137 1.99 13.30 20.20
N THR A 138 0.95 13.92 20.75
CA THR A 138 0.98 14.52 22.10
C THR A 138 1.14 13.48 23.21
N LYS A 139 0.50 12.31 23.10
CA LYS A 139 0.55 11.27 24.14
C LYS A 139 1.76 10.35 24.06
N HIS A 140 2.32 10.13 22.87
CA HIS A 140 3.32 9.08 22.66
C HIS A 140 4.70 9.57 22.20
N TYR A 141 4.84 10.85 21.87
CA TYR A 141 6.14 11.44 21.55
C TYR A 141 6.95 11.75 22.83
N LYS A 142 8.09 11.07 23.00
CA LYS A 142 8.93 11.11 24.20
C LYS A 142 10.39 11.44 23.92
N THR A 143 10.87 11.18 22.71
CA THR A 143 12.29 11.30 22.35
C THR A 143 12.48 11.95 20.98
N ASP A 144 13.49 12.80 20.87
CA ASP A 144 13.95 13.43 19.61
C ASP A 144 15.22 12.71 19.11
N THR A 145 15.07 11.41 18.84
CA THR A 145 16.07 10.50 18.27
C THR A 145 15.42 9.46 17.35
N LEU A 146 16.20 8.85 16.46
CA LEU A 146 15.72 7.84 15.51
C LEU A 146 15.83 6.39 16.03
N ASP A 147 16.58 6.19 17.11
CA ASP A 147 17.06 4.91 17.61
C ASP A 147 16.69 4.66 19.09
N SER A 148 15.60 5.24 19.58
CA SER A 148 15.14 5.02 20.96
C SER A 148 14.25 3.78 21.11
N ASP A 149 14.06 3.33 22.35
CA ASP A 149 13.08 2.26 22.67
C ASP A 149 11.62 2.67 22.36
N ASN A 150 11.34 3.97 22.18
CA ASN A 150 10.02 4.46 21.80
C ASN A 150 9.88 4.51 20.27
N GLN A 151 9.33 3.43 19.70
CA GLN A 151 9.10 3.29 18.26
C GLN A 151 8.17 4.37 17.68
N VAL A 152 7.20 4.89 18.46
CA VAL A 152 6.29 5.96 18.01
C VAL A 152 7.05 7.27 17.81
N SER A 153 7.97 7.58 18.73
CA SER A 153 8.83 8.77 18.62
C SER A 153 9.79 8.65 17.45
N ASN A 154 10.42 7.49 17.29
CA ASN A 154 11.28 7.23 16.13
C ASN A 154 10.50 7.42 14.81
N SER A 155 9.29 6.87 14.72
CA SER A 155 8.44 7.00 13.52
C SER A 155 8.10 8.45 13.19
N TRP A 156 7.73 9.26 14.19
CA TRP A 156 7.49 10.69 14.01
C TRP A 156 8.75 11.43 13.54
N ASN A 157 9.90 11.14 14.15
CA ASN A 157 11.17 11.74 13.76
C ASN A 157 11.57 11.38 12.32
N TYR A 158 11.33 10.15 11.88
CA TYR A 158 11.49 9.74 10.49
C TYR A 158 10.55 10.48 9.55
N ILE A 159 9.28 10.65 9.92
CA ILE A 159 8.29 11.40 9.13
C ILE A 159 8.74 12.87 8.97
N PHE A 160 9.21 13.52 10.04
CA PHE A 160 9.68 14.90 9.98
C PHE A 160 10.84 15.10 9.01
N LEU A 161 11.82 14.17 9.02
CA LEU A 161 12.96 14.19 8.11
C LEU A 161 12.58 13.82 6.67
N THR A 162 11.76 12.80 6.48
CA THR A 162 11.48 12.22 5.16
C THR A 162 10.55 13.10 4.32
N LEU A 163 9.60 13.77 4.98
CA LEU A 163 8.57 14.57 4.32
C LEU A 163 8.83 16.08 4.42
N ASP A 164 9.95 16.49 5.00
CA ASP A 164 10.29 17.89 5.27
C ASP A 164 9.11 18.66 5.91
N CYS A 165 8.63 18.14 7.04
CA CYS A 165 7.47 18.67 7.76
C CYS A 165 7.74 18.77 9.26
N CYS A 166 6.90 19.52 9.98
CA CYS A 166 6.99 19.60 11.43
C CYS A 166 5.62 19.63 12.10
N GLY A 167 5.39 18.71 13.04
CA GLY A 167 4.11 18.53 13.71
C GLY A 167 2.99 18.09 12.76
N ILE A 168 1.76 18.01 13.26
CA ILE A 168 0.60 17.61 12.45
C ILE A 168 0.13 18.77 11.59
N THR A 169 0.02 19.95 12.21
CA THR A 169 -0.33 21.22 11.57
C THR A 169 0.87 22.17 11.55
N GLU A 170 0.74 23.34 10.92
CA GLU A 170 1.81 24.34 10.90
C GLU A 170 2.14 24.81 12.33
N GLN A 171 3.42 24.70 12.69
CA GLN A 171 3.91 25.08 14.02
C GLN A 171 4.27 26.56 14.04
N SER A 172 3.86 27.26 15.10
CA SER A 172 4.16 28.67 15.32
C SER A 172 4.31 28.97 16.82
N LEU A 173 4.81 30.16 17.17
CA LEU A 173 4.92 30.58 18.57
C LEU A 173 3.57 30.50 19.34
N SER A 174 2.45 30.65 18.62
CA SER A 174 1.09 30.56 19.18
C SER A 174 0.47 29.17 19.08
N ASN A 175 1.03 28.26 18.27
CA ASN A 175 0.52 26.92 18.02
C ASN A 175 1.69 25.94 17.96
N ASN A 176 2.09 25.41 19.13
CA ASN A 176 3.17 24.43 19.25
C ASN A 176 2.61 23.15 19.88
N GLU A 177 2.29 22.18 19.03
CA GLU A 177 1.71 20.88 19.40
C GLU A 177 2.69 20.05 20.28
N PHE A 178 4.00 20.33 20.20
CA PHE A 178 4.99 19.64 21.02
C PHE A 178 4.89 20.02 22.50
N THR A 179 4.33 21.17 22.85
CA THR A 179 4.25 21.62 24.26
C THR A 179 3.52 20.64 25.19
N GLU A 180 2.62 19.84 24.62
CA GLU A 180 1.86 18.82 25.35
C GLU A 180 2.59 17.47 25.47
N THR A 181 3.67 17.27 24.71
CA THR A 181 4.43 16.00 24.68
C THR A 181 5.27 15.80 25.94
N ASP A 182 5.51 14.54 26.31
CA ASP A 182 6.43 14.17 27.38
C ASP A 182 7.86 14.64 27.07
N TRP A 183 8.27 14.56 25.80
CA TRP A 183 9.57 15.05 25.33
C TRP A 183 9.77 16.52 25.69
N TYR A 184 8.81 17.37 25.36
CA TYR A 184 8.91 18.80 25.61
C TYR A 184 8.90 19.12 27.11
N LYS A 185 8.03 18.47 27.88
CA LYS A 185 7.92 18.64 29.34
C LYS A 185 9.16 18.20 30.09
N SER A 186 9.93 17.26 29.55
CA SER A 186 11.21 16.80 30.13
C SER A 186 12.35 17.80 29.99
N GLN A 187 12.19 18.84 29.17
CA GLN A 187 13.23 19.83 28.92
C GLN A 187 13.39 20.78 30.13
N THR A 188 14.62 20.98 30.59
CA THR A 188 14.97 21.80 31.76
C THR A 188 14.60 23.29 31.63
N VAL A 189 14.37 23.77 30.41
CA VAL A 189 13.87 25.12 30.13
C VAL A 189 12.74 25.03 29.09
N PRO A 190 11.48 25.28 29.48
CA PRO A 190 10.37 25.35 28.55
C PRO A 190 10.45 26.68 27.79
N VAL A 191 11.17 26.67 26.67
CA VAL A 191 11.08 27.76 25.70
C VAL A 191 9.96 27.36 24.75
N SER A 192 8.86 28.12 24.72
CA SER A 192 7.67 27.91 23.86
C SER A 192 7.98 27.76 22.37
N SER A 193 9.23 28.03 21.98
CA SER A 193 9.75 27.90 20.64
C SER A 193 10.51 26.61 20.33
N LYS A 194 10.69 25.68 21.28
CA LYS A 194 11.41 24.41 21.02
C LYS A 194 10.56 23.45 20.19
N ILE A 195 11.22 22.83 19.22
CA ILE A 195 10.72 21.78 18.32
C ILE A 195 11.80 20.70 18.17
N PRO A 196 11.45 19.47 17.77
CA PRO A 196 12.43 18.42 17.50
C PRO A 196 13.50 18.85 16.50
N ARG A 197 14.72 18.35 16.65
CA ARG A 197 15.83 18.65 15.71
C ARG A 197 15.57 18.07 14.32
N THR A 198 14.77 17.01 14.24
CA THR A 198 14.28 16.43 12.99
C THR A 198 13.31 17.32 12.22
N CYS A 199 12.78 18.38 12.85
CA CYS A 199 11.99 19.41 12.16
C CYS A 199 12.84 20.51 11.50
N CYS A 200 14.15 20.54 11.74
CA CYS A 200 15.00 21.59 11.19
C CYS A 200 15.09 21.48 9.67
N THR A 201 15.14 22.61 8.98
CA THR A 201 15.30 22.63 7.53
C THR A 201 16.62 21.98 7.12
N ASP A 202 16.59 21.17 6.06
CA ASP A 202 17.73 20.43 5.53
C ASP A 202 18.41 19.52 6.59
N ALA A 203 17.65 19.01 7.55
CA ALA A 203 18.13 17.99 8.47
C ALA A 203 18.07 16.61 7.80
N THR A 204 19.10 15.79 7.99
CA THR A 204 19.16 14.41 7.50
C THR A 204 19.38 13.44 8.65
N GLU A 205 19.21 12.15 8.40
CA GLU A 205 19.50 11.10 9.40
C GLU A 205 20.93 11.19 9.96
N ASP A 206 21.88 11.66 9.14
CA ASP A 206 23.30 11.76 9.49
C ASP A 206 23.61 12.99 10.35
N ASP A 207 22.91 14.12 10.12
CA ASP A 207 23.31 15.42 10.67
C ASP A 207 22.32 16.02 11.69
N TYR A 208 21.09 15.50 11.81
CA TYR A 208 20.04 16.10 12.65
C TYR A 208 20.47 16.30 14.11
N LYS A 209 21.31 15.40 14.65
CA LYS A 209 21.82 15.48 16.04
C LYS A 209 22.60 16.77 16.31
N SER A 210 23.22 17.33 15.27
CA SER A 210 24.01 18.57 15.34
C SER A 210 23.22 19.84 15.01
N LYS A 211 22.00 19.70 14.47
CA LYS A 211 21.14 20.82 14.10
C LYS A 211 20.47 21.40 15.34
N SER A 212 20.22 22.70 15.32
CA SER A 212 19.36 23.38 16.28
C SER A 212 18.51 24.40 15.56
N CYS A 213 17.20 24.33 15.75
CA CYS A 213 16.23 25.25 15.20
C CYS A 213 15.17 25.59 16.24
N SER A 214 14.42 26.65 15.99
CA SER A 214 13.33 27.06 16.87
C SER A 214 12.24 27.79 16.10
N LEU A 215 11.07 27.90 16.71
CA LEU A 215 9.96 28.67 16.15
C LEU A 215 10.21 30.19 16.14
N VAL A 216 11.24 30.68 16.86
CA VAL A 216 11.60 32.13 16.85
C VAL A 216 12.22 32.52 15.51
N ASP A 217 13.10 31.67 14.99
CA ASP A 217 13.68 31.84 13.67
C ASP A 217 12.85 31.07 12.65
N GLY A 218 11.85 31.76 12.09
CA GLY A 218 10.89 31.23 11.12
C GLY A 218 11.49 30.77 9.79
N ARG A 219 12.81 30.67 9.66
CA ARG A 219 13.52 30.06 8.52
C ARG A 219 14.32 28.81 8.90
N SER A 220 14.40 28.47 10.18
CA SER A 220 15.23 27.37 10.67
C SER A 220 14.53 26.01 10.68
N HIS A 221 13.24 25.95 10.36
CA HIS A 221 12.42 24.75 10.43
C HIS A 221 11.43 24.62 9.27
N ASN A 222 10.99 23.38 9.05
CA ASN A 222 9.98 23.05 8.05
C ASN A 222 8.59 23.57 8.48
N LYS A 223 8.01 24.47 7.67
CA LYS A 223 6.76 25.18 8.02
C LYS A 223 5.50 24.36 7.81
N GLU A 224 5.52 23.44 6.84
CA GLU A 224 4.34 22.67 6.51
C GLU A 224 4.10 21.58 7.56
N GLY A 225 2.85 21.46 8.01
CA GLY A 225 2.44 20.36 8.88
C GLY A 225 2.44 19.04 8.11
N CYS A 226 2.78 17.95 8.79
CA CYS A 226 2.91 16.64 8.17
C CYS A 226 1.59 16.10 7.61
N LYS A 227 0.42 16.49 8.15
CA LYS A 227 -0.87 16.13 7.55
C LYS A 227 -0.96 16.57 6.09
N LYS A 228 -0.50 17.80 5.80
CA LYS A 228 -0.51 18.36 4.44
C LYS A 228 0.47 17.60 3.54
N LYS A 229 1.73 17.45 3.98
CA LYS A 229 2.76 16.73 3.20
C LYS A 229 2.36 15.28 2.91
N ILE A 230 1.83 14.57 3.90
CA ILE A 230 1.31 13.19 3.71
C ILE A 230 0.20 13.18 2.68
N LYS A 231 -0.75 14.12 2.76
CA LYS A 231 -1.84 14.23 1.78
C LYS A 231 -1.30 14.53 0.38
N ASP A 232 -0.41 15.50 0.25
CA ASP A 232 0.20 15.87 -1.03
C ASP A 232 0.95 14.69 -1.66
N SER A 233 1.70 13.92 -0.85
CA SER A 233 2.35 12.68 -1.30
C SER A 233 1.35 11.62 -1.74
N ILE A 234 0.25 11.41 -1.01
CA ILE A 234 -0.79 10.44 -1.39
C ILE A 234 -1.49 10.88 -2.68
N ASP A 235 -1.83 12.16 -2.81
CA ASP A 235 -2.53 12.72 -3.96
C ASP A 235 -1.69 12.63 -5.24
N GLU A 236 -0.36 12.66 -5.13
CA GLU A 236 0.56 12.44 -6.25
C GLU A 236 0.45 11.01 -6.84
N PHE A 237 0.36 9.99 -5.98
CA PHE A 237 0.25 8.59 -6.44
C PHE A 237 -1.19 8.15 -6.72
N SER A 238 -2.17 8.80 -6.10
CA SER A 238 -3.61 8.53 -6.22
C SER A 238 -4.11 8.28 -7.65
N PRO A 239 -3.78 9.11 -8.68
CA PRO A 239 -4.30 8.89 -10.04
C PRO A 239 -3.87 7.57 -10.65
N TRP A 240 -2.65 7.09 -10.38
CA TRP A 240 -2.16 5.80 -10.89
C TRP A 240 -2.91 4.63 -10.27
N PHE A 241 -3.15 4.67 -8.95
CA PHE A 241 -3.93 3.63 -8.26
C PHE A 241 -5.38 3.59 -8.74
N ILE A 242 -6.01 4.76 -8.93
CA ILE A 242 -7.38 4.85 -9.46
C ILE A 242 -7.43 4.28 -10.89
N ALA A 243 -6.48 4.66 -11.75
CA ALA A 243 -6.41 4.17 -13.12
C ALA A 243 -6.23 2.64 -13.17
N PHE A 244 -5.35 2.09 -12.33
CA PHE A 244 -5.14 0.65 -12.21
C PHE A 244 -6.41 -0.06 -11.72
N GLY A 245 -7.10 0.48 -10.71
CA GLY A 245 -8.36 -0.08 -10.21
C GLY A 245 -9.46 -0.13 -11.26
N VAL A 246 -9.64 0.95 -12.03
CA VAL A 246 -10.61 1.01 -13.14
C VAL A 246 -10.25 0.00 -14.24
N LEU A 247 -8.97 -0.13 -14.58
CA LEU A 247 -8.51 -1.12 -15.55
C LEU A 247 -8.87 -2.54 -15.10
N VAL A 248 -8.62 -2.88 -13.83
CA VAL A 248 -8.96 -4.20 -13.28
C VAL A 248 -10.47 -4.46 -13.37
N LEU A 249 -11.32 -3.51 -12.96
CA LEU A 249 -12.78 -3.63 -13.04
C LEU A 249 -13.28 -3.88 -14.47
N VAL A 250 -12.75 -3.13 -15.44
CA VAL A 250 -13.11 -3.29 -16.86
C VAL A 250 -12.66 -4.67 -17.36
N MET A 251 -11.46 -5.09 -17.01
CA MET A 251 -10.90 -6.38 -17.43
C MET A 251 -11.68 -7.56 -16.85
N GLU A 252 -12.07 -7.50 -15.57
CA GLU A 252 -12.93 -8.52 -14.94
C GLU A 252 -14.28 -8.63 -15.65
N LEU A 253 -14.92 -7.50 -15.96
CA LEU A 253 -16.20 -7.48 -16.66
C LEU A 253 -16.07 -8.08 -18.07
N VAL A 254 -15.03 -7.71 -18.82
CA VAL A 254 -14.76 -8.26 -20.16
C VAL A 254 -14.56 -9.78 -20.07
N CYS A 255 -13.74 -10.25 -19.14
CA CYS A 255 -13.51 -11.68 -18.95
C CYS A 255 -14.79 -12.44 -18.55
N ALA A 256 -15.61 -11.89 -17.67
CA ALA A 256 -16.88 -12.50 -17.26
C ALA A 256 -17.86 -12.58 -18.43
N VAL A 257 -18.02 -11.50 -19.20
CA VAL A 257 -18.89 -11.47 -20.40
C VAL A 257 -18.39 -12.47 -21.45
N CYS A 258 -17.09 -12.49 -21.74
CA CYS A 258 -16.52 -13.45 -22.68
C CYS A 258 -16.73 -14.90 -22.22
N ALA A 259 -16.53 -15.21 -20.93
CA ALA A 259 -16.76 -16.54 -20.38
C ALA A 259 -18.23 -16.98 -20.51
N ILE A 260 -19.18 -16.08 -20.21
CA ILE A 260 -20.61 -16.34 -20.37
C ILE A 260 -20.97 -16.56 -21.85
N CYS A 261 -20.45 -15.74 -22.76
CA CYS A 261 -20.68 -15.89 -24.20
C CYS A 261 -20.18 -17.24 -24.74
N VAL A 262 -18.97 -17.66 -24.34
CA VAL A 262 -18.40 -18.97 -24.71
C VAL A 262 -19.25 -20.11 -24.13
N CYS A 263 -19.64 -20.00 -22.86
CA CYS A 263 -20.48 -21.02 -22.21
C CYS A 263 -21.85 -21.16 -22.89
N ARG A 264 -22.53 -20.04 -23.18
CA ARG A 264 -23.84 -20.05 -23.86
C ARG A 264 -23.78 -20.68 -25.24
N ARG A 265 -22.76 -20.33 -26.03
CA ARG A 265 -22.58 -20.92 -27.36
C ARG A 265 -22.46 -22.44 -27.29
N LYS A 266 -21.68 -22.97 -26.35
CA LYS A 266 -21.54 -24.42 -26.18
C LYS A 266 -22.88 -25.07 -25.87
N THR A 267 -23.63 -24.54 -24.91
CA THR A 267 -24.95 -25.08 -24.55
C THR A 267 -25.96 -25.04 -25.71
N SER A 268 -25.87 -24.03 -26.60
CA SER A 268 -26.70 -23.98 -27.80
C SER A 268 -26.29 -25.03 -28.84
N SER A 269 -24.99 -25.31 -28.98
CA SER A 269 -24.50 -26.36 -29.89
C SER A 269 -24.94 -27.76 -29.44
N GLU A 270 -24.96 -28.03 -28.12
CA GLU A 270 -25.40 -29.31 -27.55
C GLU A 270 -26.92 -29.55 -27.72
N LYS A 271 -27.74 -28.50 -27.84
CA LYS A 271 -29.19 -28.63 -28.06
C LYS A 271 -29.59 -28.92 -29.51
N ILE A 272 -28.66 -28.75 -30.45
CA ILE A 272 -28.90 -28.90 -31.90
C ILE A 272 -28.36 -30.25 -32.41
N ALA A 273 -27.47 -30.90 -31.65
CA ALA A 273 -26.93 -32.23 -31.92
C ALA A 273 -27.81 -33.34 -31.31
#